data_AF-D2QB76-F1
#
_entry.id   AF-D2QB76-F1
#
_cell.length_a   1.000
_cell.length_b   1.000
_cell.length_c   1.000
_cell.angle_alpha   90.00
_cell.angle_beta   90.00
_cell.angle_gamma   90.00
#
_symmetry.space_group_name_H-M   'P 1'
#
loop_
_entity.id
_entity.type
_entity.pdbx_description
1 polymer ?
#
loop_
_entity_poly.entity_id
_entity_poly.type
_entity_poly.pdbx_seq_one_letter_code
_entity_poly.pdbx_strand_id
1 'polypeptide(L)'
;MRRDALIDLVQAIVHKYGLGDSQAAAEWYNTVRLRWFDDDFEVNPFEQDPNDDYRLRQAIRAKANMLFPEDEAYDPENYLRYLNGLVDRNVHAHGQLTVARAVKRDHNGVRYGRVPNGGETCQFCFMLCSRGFVYRSADSASFHAHANDRCEIVPEFKRGGTAIEEYDPEAMADMWAEAANATGDYEGDAQGKMQKTFAILRAQHPELFTGTDGRIH
;
A
#
# COMPACT_ATOMS: atom_id res chain seq x y z
N MET A 1 -14.62 -13.85 -24.25
CA MET A 1 -15.93 -13.94 -23.57
C MET A 1 -15.82 -14.27 -22.07
N ARG A 2 -15.40 -15.48 -21.64
CA ARG A 2 -15.29 -15.78 -20.18
C ARG A 2 -14.22 -14.95 -19.45
N ARG A 3 -13.07 -14.71 -20.10
CA ARG A 3 -11.98 -13.88 -19.57
C ARG A 3 -12.36 -12.39 -19.46
N ASP A 4 -13.09 -11.88 -20.45
CA ASP A 4 -13.48 -10.46 -20.48
C ASP A 4 -14.55 -10.16 -19.41
N ALA A 5 -15.54 -11.05 -19.26
CA ALA A 5 -16.54 -10.93 -18.20
C ALA A 5 -15.93 -10.94 -16.79
N LEU A 6 -14.86 -11.71 -16.57
CA LEU A 6 -14.12 -11.70 -15.32
C LEU A 6 -13.39 -10.37 -15.09
N ILE A 7 -12.74 -9.83 -16.13
CA ILE A 7 -12.08 -8.52 -16.05
C ILE A 7 -13.11 -7.46 -15.65
N ASP A 8 -14.24 -7.41 -16.35
CA ASP A 8 -15.30 -6.44 -16.09
C ASP A 8 -15.85 -6.58 -14.65
N LEU A 9 -16.04 -7.82 -14.18
CA LEU A 9 -16.50 -8.08 -12.81
C LEU A 9 -15.50 -7.60 -11.75
N VAL A 10 -14.22 -7.96 -11.89
CA VAL A 10 -13.18 -7.56 -10.92
C VAL A 10 -13.04 -6.04 -10.89
N GLN A 11 -13.05 -5.38 -12.05
CA GLN A 11 -13.02 -3.92 -12.13
C GLN A 11 -14.24 -3.28 -11.47
N ALA A 12 -15.45 -3.82 -11.70
CA ALA A 12 -16.67 -3.32 -11.09
C ALA A 12 -16.66 -3.46 -9.56
N ILE A 13 -16.12 -4.56 -9.03
CA ILE A 13 -15.95 -4.77 -7.58
C ILE A 13 -14.98 -3.73 -7.02
N VAL A 14 -13.77 -3.61 -7.59
CA VAL A 14 -12.78 -2.65 -7.13
C VAL A 14 -13.34 -1.23 -7.15
N HIS A 15 -14.00 -0.82 -8.22
CA HIS A 15 -14.58 0.52 -8.32
C HIS A 15 -15.68 0.75 -7.28
N LYS A 16 -16.61 -0.21 -7.10
CA LYS A 16 -17.72 -0.06 -6.16
C LYS A 16 -17.24 0.06 -4.71
N TYR A 17 -16.35 -0.83 -4.29
CA TYR A 17 -15.87 -0.84 -2.90
C TYR A 17 -14.78 0.21 -2.66
N GLY A 18 -13.95 0.50 -3.66
CA GLY A 18 -12.97 1.58 -3.63
C GLY A 18 -13.61 2.96 -3.50
N LEU A 19 -14.76 3.20 -4.14
CA LEU A 19 -15.53 4.43 -3.92
C LEU A 19 -15.94 4.58 -2.45
N GLY A 20 -16.46 3.51 -1.83
CA GLY A 20 -16.81 3.54 -0.40
C GLY A 20 -15.60 3.84 0.49
N ASP A 21 -14.46 3.21 0.22
CA ASP A 21 -13.21 3.45 0.93
C ASP A 21 -12.71 4.90 0.79
N SER A 22 -12.75 5.45 -0.43
CA SER A 22 -12.40 6.85 -0.70
C SER A 22 -13.31 7.85 0.01
N GLN A 23 -14.61 7.58 0.09
CA GLN A 23 -15.58 8.43 0.78
C GLN A 23 -15.33 8.44 2.29
N ALA A 24 -15.15 7.26 2.88
CA ALA A 24 -14.81 7.13 4.30
C ALA A 24 -13.49 7.85 4.63
N ALA A 25 -12.47 7.70 3.79
CA ALA A 25 -11.19 8.37 3.95
C ALA A 25 -11.30 9.90 3.84
N ALA A 26 -12.12 10.42 2.91
CA ALA A 26 -12.37 11.85 2.77
C ALA A 26 -13.08 12.43 4.01
N GLU A 27 -14.14 11.76 4.48
CA GLU A 27 -14.88 12.15 5.68
C GLU A 27 -13.98 12.15 6.92
N TRP A 28 -13.21 11.08 7.10
CA TRP A 28 -12.25 10.97 8.18
C TRP A 28 -11.20 12.10 8.14
N TYR A 29 -10.60 12.35 6.97
CA TYR A 29 -9.60 13.40 6.83
C TYR A 29 -10.15 14.78 7.19
N ASN A 30 -11.32 15.13 6.63
CA ASN A 30 -12.00 16.39 6.95
C ASN A 30 -12.26 16.51 8.45
N THR A 31 -12.80 15.44 9.07
CA THR A 31 -13.14 15.41 10.51
C THR A 31 -11.91 15.61 11.40
N VAL A 32 -10.80 14.90 11.12
CA VAL A 32 -9.59 15.01 11.93
C VAL A 32 -8.90 16.36 11.71
N ARG A 33 -8.90 16.87 10.46
CA ARG A 33 -8.29 18.15 10.10
C ARG A 33 -8.89 19.34 10.86
N LEU A 34 -10.20 19.34 11.11
CA LEU A 34 -10.90 20.39 11.86
C LEU A 34 -10.37 20.61 13.29
N ARG A 35 -9.61 19.66 13.84
CA ARG A 35 -8.93 19.82 15.14
C ARG A 35 -7.72 20.75 15.07
N TRP A 36 -7.23 21.02 13.86
CA TRP A 36 -5.96 21.70 13.62
C TRP A 36 -6.11 23.05 12.93
N PHE A 37 -7.10 23.18 12.05
CA PHE A 37 -7.33 24.34 11.20
C PHE A 37 -8.84 24.64 11.10
N ASP A 38 -9.18 25.93 10.99
CA ASP A 38 -10.54 26.47 10.93
C ASP A 38 -10.86 27.12 9.56
N ASP A 39 -10.14 26.72 8.51
CA ASP A 39 -10.27 27.19 7.13
C ASP A 39 -11.17 26.30 6.26
N ASP A 40 -11.62 26.87 5.14
CA ASP A 40 -12.41 26.16 4.13
C ASP A 40 -11.53 25.15 3.36
N PHE A 41 -11.67 23.87 3.69
CA PHE A 41 -11.01 22.78 2.99
C PHE A 41 -11.89 21.54 2.92
N GLU A 42 -12.09 21.00 1.71
CA GLU A 42 -12.93 19.82 1.51
C GLU A 42 -12.22 18.79 0.64
N VAL A 43 -11.98 17.60 1.17
CA VAL A 43 -11.42 16.47 0.42
C VAL A 43 -12.42 15.89 -0.57
N ASN A 44 -12.01 15.84 -1.84
CA ASN A 44 -12.73 15.09 -2.86
C ASN A 44 -12.26 13.62 -2.81
N PRO A 45 -13.19 12.65 -2.68
CA PRO A 45 -12.86 11.23 -2.77
C PRO A 45 -12.09 10.91 -4.06
N PHE A 46 -11.13 9.99 -3.97
CA PHE A 46 -10.48 9.43 -5.15
C PHE A 46 -11.48 8.58 -5.93
N GLU A 47 -11.76 8.98 -7.17
CA GLU A 47 -12.50 8.17 -8.13
C GLU A 47 -11.54 7.63 -9.19
N GLN A 48 -11.53 6.30 -9.33
CA GLN A 48 -10.82 5.64 -10.42
C GLN A 48 -11.75 5.50 -11.62
N ASP A 49 -11.32 5.95 -12.80
CA ASP A 49 -12.06 5.66 -14.04
C ASP A 49 -12.05 4.14 -14.30
N PRO A 50 -13.21 3.45 -14.27
CA PRO A 50 -13.29 2.02 -14.52
C PRO A 50 -12.79 1.61 -15.91
N ASN A 51 -12.83 2.54 -16.87
CA ASN A 51 -12.42 2.29 -18.24
C ASN A 51 -10.93 2.52 -18.47
N ASP A 52 -10.25 3.25 -17.58
CA ASP A 52 -8.84 3.64 -17.71
C ASP A 52 -7.90 2.82 -16.81
N ASP A 53 -8.41 1.82 -16.08
CA ASP A 53 -7.54 0.98 -15.24
C ASP A 53 -6.81 -0.11 -16.03
N TYR A 54 -5.93 0.33 -16.92
CA TYR A 54 -5.06 -0.53 -17.73
C TYR A 54 -4.20 -1.46 -16.86
N ARG A 55 -3.72 -0.98 -15.71
CA ARG A 55 -2.83 -1.74 -14.83
C ARG A 55 -3.56 -2.90 -14.15
N LEU A 56 -4.77 -2.67 -13.61
CA LEU A 56 -5.58 -3.75 -13.07
C LEU A 56 -5.97 -4.76 -14.16
N ARG A 57 -6.36 -4.27 -15.35
CA ARG A 57 -6.63 -5.16 -16.49
C ARG A 57 -5.44 -6.02 -16.86
N GLN A 58 -4.23 -5.45 -16.91
CA GLN A 58 -3.01 -6.21 -17.15
C GLN A 58 -2.75 -7.24 -16.05
N ALA A 59 -2.90 -6.86 -14.78
CA ALA A 59 -2.71 -7.77 -13.64
C ALA A 59 -3.68 -8.96 -13.70
N ILE A 60 -4.97 -8.72 -13.92
CA ILE A 60 -5.99 -9.78 -14.08
C ILE A 60 -5.61 -10.72 -15.24
N ARG A 61 -5.15 -10.14 -16.36
CA ARG A 61 -4.77 -10.87 -17.57
C ARG A 61 -3.51 -11.71 -17.42
N ALA A 62 -2.56 -11.27 -16.60
CA ALA A 62 -1.22 -11.85 -16.50
C ALA A 62 -1.23 -13.31 -16.01
N LYS A 63 -2.22 -13.70 -15.20
CA LYS A 63 -2.35 -15.06 -14.64
C LYS A 63 -3.61 -15.78 -15.10
N ALA A 64 -4.35 -15.23 -16.06
CA ALA A 64 -5.62 -15.78 -16.51
C ALA A 64 -5.50 -17.17 -17.16
N ASN A 65 -4.30 -17.59 -17.55
CA ASN A 65 -4.05 -18.93 -18.10
C ASN A 65 -4.35 -20.04 -17.08
N MET A 66 -4.23 -19.74 -15.78
CA MET A 66 -4.57 -20.66 -14.67
C MET A 66 -6.05 -21.12 -14.64
N LEU A 67 -6.92 -20.50 -15.45
CA LEU A 67 -8.33 -20.88 -15.57
C LEU A 67 -8.61 -21.96 -16.62
N PHE A 68 -7.65 -22.29 -17.49
CA PHE A 68 -7.89 -23.17 -18.63
C PHE A 68 -7.29 -24.56 -18.37
N PRO A 69 -8.10 -25.63 -18.29
CA PRO A 69 -7.63 -26.99 -18.01
C PRO A 69 -6.55 -27.51 -18.97
N GLU A 70 -6.46 -26.93 -20.16
CA GLU A 70 -5.51 -27.30 -21.21
C GLU A 70 -4.13 -26.64 -21.04
N ASP A 71 -4.00 -25.64 -20.15
CA ASP A 71 -2.75 -24.93 -19.88
C ASP A 71 -1.96 -25.65 -18.77
N GLU A 72 -0.63 -25.71 -18.89
CA GLU A 72 0.23 -26.34 -17.89
C GLU A 72 0.17 -25.65 -16.53
N ALA A 73 -0.21 -24.36 -16.49
CA ALA A 73 -0.38 -23.61 -15.26
C ALA A 73 -1.80 -23.68 -14.67
N TYR A 74 -2.66 -24.61 -15.13
CA TYR A 74 -4.03 -24.75 -14.63
C TYR A 74 -4.07 -24.90 -13.10
N ASP A 75 -4.58 -23.87 -12.44
CA ASP A 75 -4.70 -23.77 -10.99
C ASP A 75 -5.75 -22.69 -10.63
N PRO A 76 -7.05 -23.00 -10.80
CA PRO A 76 -8.11 -22.01 -10.60
C PRO A 76 -8.21 -21.52 -9.15
N GLU A 77 -7.78 -22.32 -8.18
CA GLU A 77 -7.79 -21.97 -6.75
C GLU A 77 -6.73 -20.92 -6.42
N ASN A 78 -5.51 -21.09 -6.94
CA ASN A 78 -4.45 -20.09 -6.81
C ASN A 78 -4.79 -18.81 -7.58
N TYR A 79 -5.43 -18.92 -8.74
CA TYR A 79 -5.91 -17.75 -9.46
C TYR A 79 -6.97 -16.97 -8.68
N LEU A 80 -7.92 -17.65 -8.04
CA LEU A 80 -8.89 -17.01 -7.16
C LEU A 80 -8.20 -16.29 -5.98
N ARG A 81 -7.21 -16.93 -5.34
CA ARG A 81 -6.41 -16.31 -4.28
C ARG A 81 -5.70 -15.06 -4.75
N TYR A 82 -5.09 -15.12 -5.94
CA TYR A 82 -4.44 -13.98 -6.58
C TYR A 82 -5.42 -12.83 -6.85
N LEU A 83 -6.60 -13.13 -7.41
CA LEU A 83 -7.64 -12.13 -7.68
C LEU A 83 -8.16 -11.49 -6.39
N ASN A 84 -8.36 -12.26 -5.32
CA ASN A 84 -8.77 -11.71 -4.03
C ASN A 84 -7.73 -10.70 -3.50
N GLY A 85 -6.43 -11.03 -3.59
CA GLY A 85 -5.37 -10.09 -3.23
C GLY A 85 -5.30 -8.86 -4.15
N LEU A 86 -5.62 -9.01 -5.44
CA LEU A 86 -5.77 -7.87 -6.35
C LEU A 86 -6.95 -6.98 -5.99
N VAL A 87 -8.11 -7.54 -5.64
CA VAL A 87 -9.28 -6.77 -5.24
C VAL A 87 -8.99 -6.01 -3.96
N ASP A 88 -8.54 -6.72 -2.92
CA ASP A 88 -8.24 -6.16 -1.59
C ASP A 88 -7.30 -4.96 -1.68
N ARG A 89 -6.15 -5.13 -2.32
CA ARG A 89 -5.15 -4.05 -2.43
C ARG A 89 -5.66 -2.83 -3.22
N ASN A 90 -6.46 -3.05 -4.27
CA ASN A 90 -6.92 -1.94 -5.11
C ASN A 90 -8.10 -1.21 -4.47
N VAL A 91 -8.95 -1.91 -3.72
CA VAL A 91 -9.99 -1.26 -2.90
C VAL A 91 -9.32 -0.37 -1.86
N HIS A 92 -8.38 -0.92 -1.08
CA HIS A 92 -7.64 -0.18 -0.04
C HIS A 92 -6.85 1.02 -0.57
N ALA A 93 -6.31 0.91 -1.79
CA ALA A 93 -5.57 2.00 -2.43
C ALA A 93 -6.42 3.27 -2.63
N HIS A 94 -7.75 3.18 -2.71
CA HIS A 94 -8.60 4.34 -2.97
C HIS A 94 -8.61 5.33 -1.80
N GLY A 95 -8.78 4.84 -0.57
CA GLY A 95 -8.73 5.65 0.65
C GLY A 95 -7.35 6.24 0.88
N GLN A 96 -6.31 5.41 0.72
CA GLN A 96 -4.93 5.87 0.78
C GLN A 96 -4.61 6.97 -0.24
N LEU A 97 -5.05 6.83 -1.50
CA LEU A 97 -4.89 7.86 -2.54
C LEU A 97 -5.67 9.12 -2.22
N THR A 98 -6.86 8.98 -1.62
CA THR A 98 -7.68 10.11 -1.17
C THR A 98 -6.91 10.95 -0.15
N VAL A 99 -6.35 10.32 0.89
CA VAL A 99 -5.56 11.01 1.91
C VAL A 99 -4.29 11.60 1.31
N ALA A 100 -3.53 10.85 0.50
CA ALA A 100 -2.30 11.35 -0.13
C ALA A 100 -2.55 12.54 -1.06
N ARG A 101 -3.67 12.57 -1.80
CA ARG A 101 -4.09 13.70 -2.62
C ARG A 101 -4.53 14.89 -1.77
N ALA A 102 -5.25 14.65 -0.68
CA ALA A 102 -5.64 15.69 0.27
C ALA A 102 -4.39 16.38 0.85
N VAL A 103 -3.42 15.61 1.35
CA VAL A 103 -2.16 16.13 1.88
C VAL A 103 -1.40 16.96 0.83
N LYS A 104 -1.33 16.48 -0.41
CA LYS A 104 -0.66 17.23 -1.50
C LYS A 104 -1.31 18.59 -1.77
N ARG A 105 -2.63 18.69 -1.60
CA ARG A 105 -3.42 19.91 -1.84
C ARG A 105 -3.45 20.83 -0.62
N ASP A 106 -3.22 20.31 0.58
CA ASP A 106 -3.29 21.09 1.80
C ASP A 106 -2.15 22.13 1.88
N HIS A 107 -2.52 23.40 1.91
CA HIS A 107 -1.59 24.52 1.91
C HIS A 107 -0.91 24.75 3.27
N ASN A 108 -1.36 24.06 4.33
CA ASN A 108 -0.75 24.15 5.66
C ASN A 108 0.52 23.31 5.82
N GLY A 109 1.02 22.73 4.72
CA GLY A 109 2.28 21.99 4.72
C GLY A 109 2.19 20.63 5.42
N VAL A 110 0.98 20.06 5.49
CA VAL A 110 0.67 18.74 6.04
C VAL A 110 1.58 17.68 5.43
N ARG A 111 1.91 16.67 6.23
CA ARG A 111 2.65 15.47 5.80
C ARG A 111 1.82 14.24 6.13
N TYR A 112 2.27 13.08 5.68
CA TYR A 112 1.75 11.82 6.17
C TYR A 112 2.87 10.81 6.40
N GLY A 113 2.58 9.84 7.26
CA GLY A 113 3.37 8.63 7.47
C GLY A 113 2.63 7.43 6.91
N ARG A 114 3.38 6.37 6.60
CA ARG A 114 2.81 5.03 6.43
C ARG A 114 2.91 4.31 7.77
N VAL A 115 1.83 3.67 8.19
CA VAL A 115 1.70 3.11 9.54
C VAL A 115 1.33 1.63 9.43
N PRO A 116 2.06 0.71 10.08
CA PRO A 116 1.73 -0.71 10.08
C PRO A 116 0.33 -0.98 10.64
N ASN A 117 -0.48 -1.82 9.98
CA ASN A 117 -1.74 -2.30 10.54
C ASN A 117 -1.51 -3.65 11.24
N GLY A 118 -0.93 -3.61 12.46
CA GLY A 118 -1.04 -4.58 13.57
C GLY A 118 -0.75 -6.08 13.39
N GLY A 119 -0.69 -6.63 12.18
CA GLY A 119 -0.47 -8.06 11.98
C GLY A 119 -0.14 -8.35 10.53
N GLU A 120 1.12 -8.68 10.24
CA GLU A 120 1.62 -9.06 8.89
C GLU A 120 2.01 -7.89 7.97
N THR A 121 2.75 -6.91 8.49
CA THR A 121 3.39 -5.88 7.63
C THR A 121 4.58 -6.50 6.88
N CYS A 122 4.55 -6.53 5.54
CA CYS A 122 5.69 -7.02 4.77
C CYS A 122 6.90 -6.08 4.91
N GLN A 123 8.11 -6.58 4.60
CA GLN A 123 9.36 -5.84 4.76
C GLN A 123 9.41 -4.55 3.90
N PHE A 124 8.72 -4.55 2.76
CA PHE A 124 8.59 -3.34 1.94
C PHE A 124 7.74 -2.28 2.64
N CYS A 125 6.55 -2.64 3.14
CA CYS A 125 5.74 -1.74 3.95
C CYS A 125 6.51 -1.28 5.19
N PHE A 126 7.23 -2.18 5.88
CA PHE A 126 8.06 -1.84 7.04
C PHE A 126 9.07 -0.74 6.70
N MET A 127 9.80 -0.90 5.59
CA MET A 127 10.75 0.07 5.07
C MET A 127 10.10 1.40 4.66
N LEU A 128 8.86 1.39 4.19
CA LEU A 128 8.11 2.62 3.95
C LEU A 128 7.65 3.28 5.26
N CYS A 129 7.18 2.50 6.22
CA CYS A 129 6.68 2.97 7.50
C CYS A 129 7.79 3.52 8.39
N SER A 130 9.01 2.96 8.33
CA SER A 130 10.17 3.44 9.09
C SER A 130 10.59 4.86 8.75
N ARG A 131 10.16 5.42 7.61
CA ARG A 131 10.47 6.80 7.25
C ARG A 131 9.70 7.85 8.07
N GLY A 132 8.66 7.45 8.81
CA GLY A 132 7.83 8.37 9.58
C GLY A 132 6.99 9.32 8.71
N PHE A 133 6.59 10.45 9.29
CA PHE A 133 5.72 11.45 8.67
C PHE A 133 6.46 12.37 7.67
N VAL A 134 7.09 11.78 6.66
CA VAL A 134 7.92 12.53 5.70
C VAL A 134 7.22 12.80 4.36
N TYR A 135 6.17 12.04 4.05
CA TYR A 135 5.56 12.05 2.73
C TYR A 135 4.66 13.26 2.53
N ARG A 136 4.66 13.81 1.31
CA ARG A 136 3.86 14.99 0.92
C ARG A 136 2.93 14.74 -0.26
N SER A 137 3.09 13.61 -0.93
CA SER A 137 2.28 13.21 -2.08
C SER A 137 2.45 11.72 -2.34
N ALA A 138 1.50 11.13 -3.08
CA ALA A 138 1.60 9.77 -3.57
C ALA A 138 2.92 9.51 -4.36
N ASP A 139 3.40 10.53 -5.09
CA ASP A 139 4.65 10.48 -5.86
C ASP A 139 5.87 10.27 -4.96
N SER A 140 5.86 10.86 -3.76
CA SER A 140 6.94 10.72 -2.77
C SER A 140 6.94 9.38 -2.02
N ALA A 141 5.87 8.59 -2.13
CA ALA A 141 5.70 7.35 -1.37
C ALA A 141 5.85 6.09 -2.23
N SER A 142 6.27 6.20 -3.49
CA SER A 142 6.26 5.09 -4.46
C SER A 142 4.93 4.34 -4.39
N PHE A 143 3.82 5.07 -4.55
CA PHE A 143 2.47 4.53 -4.37
C PHE A 143 2.17 3.47 -5.43
N HIS A 144 2.64 2.26 -5.15
CA HIS A 144 2.39 1.05 -5.89
C HIS A 144 1.81 0.09 -4.88
N ALA A 145 0.48 -0.08 -4.93
CA ALA A 145 -0.20 -1.14 -4.22
C ALA A 145 0.39 -2.48 -4.69
N HIS A 146 1.32 -3.03 -3.91
CA HIS A 146 1.85 -4.37 -4.14
C HIS A 146 0.93 -5.38 -3.44
N ALA A 147 1.12 -6.67 -3.71
CA ALA A 147 0.36 -7.68 -2.98
C ALA A 147 0.67 -7.57 -1.47
N ASN A 148 -0.36 -7.67 -0.63
CA ASN A 148 -0.26 -7.57 0.83
C ASN A 148 0.26 -6.20 1.34
N ASP A 149 -0.04 -5.08 0.65
CA ASP A 149 0.15 -3.75 1.23
C ASP A 149 -0.89 -3.51 2.33
N ARG A 150 -0.49 -3.74 3.59
CA ARG A 150 -1.34 -3.61 4.78
C ARG A 150 -0.96 -2.40 5.65
N CYS A 151 -0.27 -1.40 5.10
CA CYS A 151 -0.04 -0.17 5.86
C CYS A 151 -1.16 0.85 5.63
N GLU A 152 -1.39 1.70 6.61
CA GLU A 152 -2.31 2.84 6.52
C GLU A 152 -1.56 4.13 6.23
N ILE A 153 -2.24 5.08 5.57
CA ILE A 153 -1.72 6.43 5.41
C ILE A 153 -2.33 7.32 6.48
N VAL A 154 -1.49 7.87 7.35
CA VAL A 154 -1.93 8.73 8.46
C VAL A 154 -1.33 10.13 8.32
N PRO A 155 -2.15 11.19 8.26
CA PRO A 155 -1.66 12.56 8.16
C PRO A 155 -1.09 13.06 9.49
N GLU A 156 -0.08 13.91 9.37
CA GLU A 156 0.46 14.75 10.41
C GLU A 156 0.19 16.21 10.02
N PHE A 157 -0.83 16.78 10.66
CA PHE A 157 -1.29 18.14 10.37
C PHE A 157 -0.35 19.21 10.94
N LYS A 158 0.30 18.93 12.07
CA LYS A 158 1.42 19.71 12.61
C LYS A 158 2.53 18.75 13.03
N ARG A 159 3.78 19.13 12.78
CA ARG A 159 4.96 18.31 13.11
C ARG A 159 4.96 17.92 14.58
N GLY A 160 5.07 16.62 14.87
CA GLY A 160 5.00 16.03 16.21
C GLY A 160 3.59 15.98 16.80
N GLY A 161 2.56 16.34 16.02
CA GLY A 161 1.17 16.42 16.46
C GLY A 161 0.39 15.10 16.37
N THR A 162 0.94 14.10 15.69
CA THR A 162 0.36 12.77 15.53
C THR A 162 1.20 11.76 16.29
N ALA A 163 0.60 11.12 17.30
CA ALA A 163 1.17 9.98 18.01
C ALA A 163 0.24 8.78 17.84
N ILE A 164 0.81 7.64 17.44
CA ILE A 164 0.09 6.40 17.23
C ILE A 164 0.70 5.37 18.19
N GLU A 165 -0.15 4.74 18.98
CA GLU A 165 0.26 3.69 19.91
C GLU A 165 1.01 2.59 19.15
N GLU A 166 2.12 2.10 19.73
CA GLU A 166 2.97 1.04 19.15
C GLU A 166 3.64 1.36 17.81
N TYR A 167 3.57 2.60 17.32
CA TYR A 167 4.30 3.03 16.11
C TYR A 167 5.46 3.96 16.46
N ASP A 168 6.67 3.41 16.43
CA ASP A 168 7.92 4.15 16.58
C ASP A 168 8.72 4.11 15.25
N PRO A 169 8.59 5.13 14.39
CA PRO A 169 9.31 5.15 13.13
C PRO A 169 10.83 5.25 13.30
N GLU A 170 11.33 5.82 14.40
CA GLU A 170 12.77 5.94 14.66
C GLU A 170 13.37 4.57 14.98
N ALA A 171 12.75 3.83 15.90
CA ALA A 171 13.17 2.45 16.19
C ALA A 171 13.06 1.54 14.95
N MET A 172 12.00 1.69 14.14
CA MET A 172 11.88 0.97 12.88
C MET A 172 12.98 1.36 11.87
N ALA A 173 13.39 2.63 11.83
CA ALA A 173 14.46 3.12 10.95
C ALA A 173 15.81 2.55 11.36
N ASP A 174 16.07 2.41 12.66
CA ASP A 174 17.27 1.77 13.19
C ASP A 174 17.36 0.30 12.78
N MET A 175 16.26 -0.45 12.93
CA MET A 175 16.18 -1.86 12.47
C MET A 175 16.42 -1.97 10.96
N TRP A 176 15.82 -1.08 10.17
CA TRP A 176 16.04 -1.04 8.73
C TRP A 176 17.50 -0.71 8.37
N ALA A 177 18.10 0.26 9.05
CA ALA A 177 19.47 0.68 8.84
C ALA A 177 20.46 -0.43 9.20
N GLU A 178 20.22 -1.17 10.30
CA GLU A 178 21.01 -2.33 10.67
C GLU A 178 21.01 -3.39 9.57
N ALA A 179 19.82 -3.76 9.06
CA ALA A 179 19.69 -4.72 7.98
C ALA A 179 20.35 -4.24 6.67
N ALA A 180 20.18 -2.95 6.34
CA ALA A 180 20.77 -2.34 5.16
C ALA A 180 22.31 -2.30 5.24
N ASN A 181 22.88 -2.01 6.41
CA ASN A 181 24.32 -2.03 6.65
C ASN A 181 24.89 -3.45 6.57
N ALA A 182 24.21 -4.42 7.16
CA ALA A 182 24.58 -5.85 7.09
C ALA A 182 24.54 -6.41 5.65
N THR A 183 23.87 -5.72 4.72
CA THR A 183 23.88 -6.09 3.30
C THR A 183 25.28 -5.92 2.67
N GLY A 184 26.07 -4.97 3.19
CA GLY A 184 27.43 -4.65 2.75
C GLY A 184 27.51 -4.12 1.32
N ASP A 185 28.72 -4.23 0.74
CA ASP A 185 28.98 -3.97 -0.68
C ASP A 185 28.37 -5.09 -1.52
N TYR A 186 27.08 -4.95 -1.86
CA TYR A 186 26.38 -5.88 -2.73
C TYR A 186 26.69 -5.60 -4.20
N GLU A 187 27.32 -6.55 -4.89
CA GLU A 187 27.77 -6.43 -6.29
C GLU A 187 26.66 -6.60 -7.34
N GLY A 188 25.39 -6.65 -6.94
CA GLY A 188 24.24 -6.77 -7.84
C GLY A 188 23.44 -5.47 -8.04
N ASP A 189 22.28 -5.57 -8.67
CA ASP A 189 21.41 -4.42 -8.91
C ASP A 189 20.66 -3.94 -7.65
N ALA A 190 19.97 -2.80 -7.77
CA ALA A 190 19.24 -2.20 -6.65
C ALA A 190 18.10 -3.10 -6.13
N GLN A 191 17.45 -3.86 -7.02
CA GLN A 191 16.36 -4.76 -6.63
C GLN A 191 16.89 -5.96 -5.85
N GLY A 192 17.98 -6.57 -6.31
CA GLY A 192 18.68 -7.65 -5.62
C GLY A 192 19.22 -7.20 -4.26
N LYS A 193 19.75 -5.97 -4.18
CA LYS A 193 20.19 -5.40 -2.90
C LYS A 193 19.02 -5.30 -1.93
N MET A 194 17.89 -4.76 -2.41
CA MET A 194 16.68 -4.58 -1.61
C MET A 194 16.13 -5.93 -1.11
N GLN A 195 16.07 -6.95 -1.97
CA GLN A 195 15.65 -8.30 -1.58
C GLN A 195 16.58 -8.92 -0.54
N LYS A 196 17.90 -8.73 -0.67
CA LYS A 196 18.87 -9.17 0.34
C LYS A 196 18.65 -8.45 1.67
N THR A 197 18.41 -7.15 1.66
CA THR A 197 18.07 -6.38 2.87
C THR A 197 16.79 -6.90 3.53
N PHE A 198 15.74 -7.20 2.76
CA PHE A 198 14.51 -7.79 3.31
C PHE A 198 14.72 -9.15 3.95
N ALA A 199 15.54 -10.02 3.35
CA ALA A 199 15.88 -11.31 3.92
C ALA A 199 16.64 -11.16 5.26
N ILE A 200 17.59 -10.21 5.32
CA ILE A 200 18.35 -9.92 6.54
C ILE A 200 17.43 -9.36 7.63
N LEU A 201 16.60 -8.36 7.31
CA LEU A 201 15.65 -7.78 8.26
C LEU A 201 14.73 -8.86 8.86
N ARG A 202 14.25 -9.79 8.02
CA ARG A 202 13.42 -10.90 8.48
C ARG A 202 14.17 -11.85 9.41
N ALA A 203 15.45 -12.10 9.13
CA ALA A 203 16.27 -12.99 9.95
C ALA A 203 16.62 -12.35 11.31
N GLN A 204 16.83 -11.03 11.36
CA GLN A 204 17.12 -10.27 12.58
C GLN A 204 15.87 -10.07 13.45
N HIS A 205 14.71 -9.86 12.84
CA HIS A 205 13.45 -9.54 13.53
C HIS A 205 12.31 -10.47 13.10
N PRO A 206 12.42 -11.79 13.28
CA PRO A 206 11.42 -12.75 12.81
C PRO A 206 10.03 -12.52 13.40
N GLU A 207 9.95 -11.99 14.63
CA GLU A 207 8.71 -11.66 15.35
C GLU A 207 7.84 -10.63 14.62
N LEU A 208 8.46 -9.70 13.87
CA LEU A 208 7.75 -8.67 13.12
C LEU A 208 7.05 -9.21 11.86
N PHE A 209 7.40 -10.41 11.41
CA PHE A 209 7.01 -10.95 10.09
C PHE A 209 6.32 -12.31 10.14
N THR A 210 5.77 -12.69 11.31
CA THR A 210 5.26 -14.03 11.62
C THR A 210 4.08 -14.52 10.76
N GLY A 211 3.34 -13.63 10.08
CA GLY A 211 2.30 -14.02 9.11
C GLY A 211 2.50 -13.49 7.68
N THR A 212 3.70 -13.02 7.35
CA THR A 212 4.06 -12.71 5.96
C THR A 212 4.77 -13.90 5.34
N ASP A 213 4.53 -14.24 4.07
CA ASP A 213 5.36 -15.27 3.39
C ASP A 213 6.77 -14.74 3.04
N GLY A 214 7.01 -13.43 3.28
CA GLY A 214 8.25 -12.68 3.07
C GLY A 214 8.69 -12.64 1.62
N ARG A 215 7.75 -12.82 0.69
CA ARG A 215 7.96 -12.52 -0.73
C ARG A 215 7.27 -11.21 -1.06
N ILE A 216 7.94 -10.39 -1.86
CA ILE A 216 7.32 -9.25 -2.52
C ILE A 216 6.82 -9.78 -3.86
N HIS A 217 5.50 -9.97 -3.97
CA HIS A 217 4.84 -10.42 -5.20
C HIS A 217 4.38 -9.24 -6.06
#